data_AF-A0A947G2N0-F1
#
_entry.id   AF-A0A947G2N0-F1
#
_cell.length_a   1.000
_cell.length_b   1.000
_cell.length_c   1.000
_cell.angle_alpha   90.00
_cell.angle_beta   90.00
_cell.angle_gamma   90.00
#
_symmetry.space_group_name_H-M   'P 1'
#
loop_
_entity.id
_entity.type
_entity.pdbx_description
1 polymer ?
#
loop_
_entity_poly.entity_id
_entity_poly.type
_entity_poly.pdbx_seq_one_letter_code
_entity_poly.pdbx_strand_id
1 'polypeptide(L)'
;MARVLYLSVLVALLGTLGCEKLSKEECERVCWKAGELAYWKKTEAKLAKAEDDDEKEVIREEAEEEWAELKNQPMNPELNRCIVTCQKDGRKEQIECIDKAEDNESVQACFEM
;
A
#
# COMPACT_ATOMS: atom_id res chain seq x y z
N MET A 1 5.84 -45.02 37.25
CA MET A 1 4.66 -44.33 36.66
C MET A 1 5.18 -43.42 35.55
N ALA A 2 5.06 -43.87 34.30
CA ALA A 2 5.55 -43.17 33.12
C ALA A 2 4.50 -42.16 32.64
N ARG A 3 4.84 -40.87 32.60
CA ARG A 3 3.99 -39.82 32.02
C ARG A 3 4.35 -39.63 30.55
N VAL A 4 3.48 -40.21 29.72
CA VAL A 4 2.91 -39.62 28.48
C VAL A 4 3.90 -38.91 27.54
N LEU A 5 4.36 -39.70 26.56
CA LEU A 5 4.62 -39.27 25.19
C LEU A 5 3.44 -38.45 24.65
N TYR A 6 3.67 -37.27 24.07
CA TYR A 6 2.95 -36.70 22.91
C TYR A 6 3.52 -35.30 22.62
N LEU A 7 4.65 -35.24 21.91
CA LEU A 7 5.26 -34.00 21.43
C LEU A 7 5.69 -34.22 19.97
N SER A 8 4.71 -34.56 19.15
CA SER A 8 4.90 -34.84 17.73
C SER A 8 3.71 -34.30 16.95
N VAL A 9 3.68 -32.98 16.74
CA VAL A 9 3.03 -32.33 15.59
C VAL A 9 3.71 -30.96 15.36
N LEU A 10 5.02 -30.93 15.14
CA LEU A 10 5.66 -29.82 14.40
C LEU A 10 5.49 -30.15 12.91
N VAL A 11 4.22 -30.21 12.50
CA VAL A 11 3.80 -30.46 11.13
C VAL A 11 4.00 -29.16 10.37
N ALA A 12 5.03 -29.17 9.51
CA ALA A 12 4.94 -28.67 8.15
C ALA A 12 4.23 -27.33 7.94
N LEU A 13 4.82 -26.24 8.45
CA LEU A 13 4.61 -24.88 7.93
C LEU A 13 5.84 -24.35 7.18
N LEU A 14 6.62 -25.26 6.60
CA LEU A 14 7.38 -24.98 5.38
C LEU A 14 6.49 -25.34 4.19
N GLY A 15 5.26 -24.83 4.22
CA GLY A 15 4.37 -24.86 3.07
C GLY A 15 5.02 -23.99 2.02
N THR A 16 5.63 -24.64 1.03
CA THR A 16 5.77 -24.15 -0.33
C THR A 16 5.98 -22.62 -0.41
N LEU A 17 7.25 -22.18 -0.43
CA LEU A 17 7.67 -20.98 -1.16
C LEU A 17 7.40 -21.15 -2.67
N GLY A 18 6.21 -21.64 -3.02
CA GLY A 18 5.68 -21.60 -4.36
C GLY A 18 5.35 -20.15 -4.61
N CYS A 19 5.90 -19.61 -5.70
CA CYS A 19 5.61 -18.29 -6.22
C CYS A 19 4.11 -18.16 -6.51
N GLU A 20 3.28 -17.94 -5.49
CA GLU A 20 1.94 -17.40 -5.68
C GLU A 20 2.15 -15.97 -6.18
N LYS A 21 2.01 -15.83 -7.49
CA LYS A 21 1.96 -14.51 -8.12
C LYS A 21 0.82 -13.73 -7.49
N LEU A 22 1.13 -12.53 -7.03
CA LEU A 22 0.14 -11.59 -6.52
C LEU A 22 -0.93 -11.34 -7.59
N SER A 23 -2.19 -11.37 -7.17
CA SER A 23 -3.30 -11.10 -8.09
C SER A 23 -3.27 -9.65 -8.54
N LYS A 24 -3.88 -9.37 -9.70
CA LYS A 24 -4.03 -8.01 -10.19
C LYS A 24 -4.79 -7.13 -9.19
N GLU A 25 -5.84 -7.67 -8.57
CA GLU A 25 -6.68 -6.98 -7.59
C GLU A 25 -5.90 -6.62 -6.30
N GLU A 26 -5.07 -7.53 -5.79
CA GLU A 26 -4.21 -7.23 -4.63
C GLU A 26 -3.21 -6.11 -4.96
N CYS A 27 -2.57 -6.19 -6.13
CA CYS A 27 -1.65 -5.16 -6.59
C CYS A 27 -2.34 -3.81 -6.83
N GLU A 28 -3.53 -3.81 -7.43
CA GLU A 28 -4.35 -2.60 -7.61
C GLU A 28 -4.67 -1.95 -6.26
N ARG A 29 -5.13 -2.74 -5.29
CA ARG A 29 -5.47 -2.25 -3.94
C ARG A 29 -4.28 -1.57 -3.27
N VAL A 30 -3.12 -2.25 -3.21
CA VAL A 30 -1.95 -1.68 -2.51
C VAL A 30 -1.33 -0.51 -3.26
N CYS A 31 -1.35 -0.53 -4.60
CA CYS A 31 -0.86 0.59 -5.39
C CYS A 31 -1.75 1.83 -5.23
N TRP A 32 -3.08 1.65 -5.15
CA TRP A 32 -3.99 2.75 -4.84
C TRP A 32 -3.76 3.30 -3.44
N LYS A 33 -3.66 2.42 -2.44
CA LYS A 33 -3.39 2.82 -1.05
C LYS A 33 -2.07 3.58 -0.92
N ALA A 34 -0.99 3.06 -1.51
CA ALA A 34 0.32 3.72 -1.52
C ALA A 34 0.25 5.07 -2.24
N GLY A 35 -0.45 5.15 -3.37
CA GLY A 35 -0.67 6.38 -4.11
C GLY A 35 -1.45 7.42 -3.31
N GLU A 36 -2.49 7.00 -2.60
CA GLU A 36 -3.32 7.86 -1.75
C GLU A 36 -2.51 8.47 -0.61
N LEU A 37 -1.77 7.64 0.14
CA LEU A 37 -0.95 8.10 1.25
C LEU A 37 0.16 9.06 0.77
N ALA A 38 0.78 8.76 -0.38
CA ALA A 38 1.77 9.64 -0.97
C ALA A 38 1.18 10.96 -1.47
N TYR A 39 -0.03 10.92 -2.03
CA TYR A 39 -0.75 12.10 -2.51
C TYR A 39 -1.08 13.03 -1.34
N TRP A 40 -1.74 12.51 -0.30
CA TRP A 40 -2.15 13.32 0.84
C TRP A 40 -0.98 13.88 1.63
N LYS A 41 0.14 13.13 1.76
CA LYS A 41 1.36 13.69 2.35
C LYS A 41 1.89 14.91 1.59
N LYS A 42 1.82 14.91 0.25
CA LYS A 42 2.21 16.08 -0.56
C LYS A 42 1.24 17.23 -0.34
N THR A 43 -0.06 16.95 -0.23
CA THR A 43 -1.09 17.95 0.06
C THR A 43 -0.90 18.56 1.44
N GLU A 44 -0.61 17.77 2.47
CA GLU A 44 -0.26 18.26 3.82
C GLU A 44 0.96 19.19 3.76
N ALA A 45 1.98 18.84 2.98
CA ALA A 45 3.14 19.70 2.79
C ALA A 45 2.84 21.01 2.02
N LYS A 46 1.79 21.04 1.18
CA LYS A 46 1.27 22.27 0.56
C LYS A 46 0.49 23.09 1.60
N LEU A 47 -0.41 22.46 2.34
CA LEU A 47 -1.21 23.11 3.39
C LEU A 47 -0.35 23.74 4.50
N ALA A 48 0.76 23.10 4.86
CA ALA A 48 1.72 23.63 5.84
C ALA A 48 2.44 24.90 5.37
N LYS A 49 2.40 25.22 4.07
CA LYS A 49 3.02 26.40 3.47
C LYS A 49 2.03 27.51 3.15
N ALA A 50 0.73 27.25 3.23
CA ALA A 50 -0.31 28.23 2.97
C ALA A 50 -0.27 29.36 4.02
N GLU A 51 -0.46 30.59 3.56
CA GLU A 51 -0.30 31.80 4.38
C GLU A 51 -1.52 32.06 5.28
N ASP A 52 -2.72 31.69 4.81
CA ASP A 52 -3.99 31.88 5.51
C ASP A 52 -4.93 30.68 5.34
N ASP A 53 -6.11 30.78 5.99
CA ASP A 53 -7.09 29.69 5.99
C ASP A 53 -7.91 29.62 4.70
N ASP A 54 -8.05 30.73 3.98
CA ASP A 54 -8.74 30.77 2.67
C ASP A 54 -7.90 30.01 1.62
N GLU A 55 -6.58 30.22 1.60
CA GLU A 55 -5.67 29.45 0.75
C GLU A 55 -5.68 27.94 1.10
N LYS A 56 -5.76 27.59 2.39
CA LYS A 56 -5.89 26.18 2.79
C LYS A 56 -7.19 25.54 2.32
N GLU A 57 -8.29 26.29 2.32
CA GLU A 57 -9.58 25.80 1.83
C GLU A 57 -9.49 25.49 0.32
N VAL A 58 -8.95 26.43 -0.47
CA VAL A 58 -8.72 26.24 -1.90
C VAL A 58 -7.82 25.02 -2.17
N ILE A 59 -6.70 24.88 -1.44
CA ILE A 59 -5.80 23.72 -1.61
C ILE A 59 -6.52 22.40 -1.31
N ARG A 60 -7.41 22.36 -0.32
CA ARG A 60 -8.16 21.13 0.00
C ARG A 60 -9.17 20.80 -1.10
N GLU A 61 -9.95 21.78 -1.54
CA GLU A 61 -10.94 21.59 -2.60
C GLU A 61 -10.28 21.10 -3.90
N GLU A 62 -9.22 21.78 -4.34
CA GLU A 62 -8.45 21.37 -5.52
C GLU A 62 -7.87 19.95 -5.35
N ALA A 63 -7.37 19.61 -4.16
CA ALA A 63 -6.80 18.30 -3.91
C ALA A 63 -7.86 17.18 -3.89
N GLU A 64 -9.04 17.45 -3.36
CA GLU A 64 -10.16 16.50 -3.38
C GLU A 64 -10.66 16.28 -4.82
N GLU A 65 -10.79 17.35 -5.61
CA GLU A 65 -11.16 17.25 -7.02
C GLU A 65 -10.11 16.47 -7.83
N GLU A 66 -8.83 16.83 -7.71
CA GLU A 66 -7.73 16.13 -8.39
C GLU A 66 -7.68 14.65 -8.00
N TRP A 67 -7.83 14.32 -6.70
CA TRP A 67 -7.86 12.92 -6.25
C TRP A 67 -9.07 12.16 -6.81
N ALA A 68 -10.24 12.80 -6.87
CA ALA A 68 -11.43 12.21 -7.47
C ALA A 68 -11.25 11.96 -8.97
N GLU A 69 -10.66 12.92 -9.70
CA GLU A 69 -10.34 12.76 -11.12
C GLU A 69 -9.37 11.61 -11.33
N LEU A 70 -8.28 11.53 -10.55
CA LEU A 70 -7.31 10.46 -10.64
C LEU A 70 -7.95 9.08 -10.48
N LYS A 71 -8.87 8.91 -9.51
CA LYS A 71 -9.60 7.66 -9.30
C LYS A 71 -10.54 7.29 -10.44
N ASN A 72 -11.05 8.28 -11.18
CA ASN A 72 -11.96 8.09 -12.30
C ASN A 72 -11.24 7.92 -13.65
N GLN A 73 -9.92 8.16 -13.71
CA GLN A 73 -9.16 7.98 -14.94
C GLN A 73 -9.07 6.49 -15.32
N PRO A 74 -9.50 6.11 -16.54
CA PRO A 74 -9.48 4.71 -16.98
C PRO A 74 -8.06 4.15 -17.17
N MET A 75 -7.04 5.01 -17.27
CA MET A 75 -5.63 4.62 -17.23
C MET A 75 -4.81 5.68 -16.51
N ASN A 76 -4.47 5.41 -15.24
CA ASN A 76 -3.39 6.12 -14.56
C ASN A 76 -2.05 5.41 -14.87
N PRO A 77 -1.11 6.05 -15.63
CA PRO A 77 0.14 5.40 -16.04
C PRO A 77 1.05 5.01 -14.87
N GLU A 78 1.04 5.80 -13.79
CA GLU A 78 1.84 5.53 -12.60
C GLU A 78 1.29 4.33 -11.83
N LEU A 79 -0.03 4.28 -11.66
CA LEU A 79 -0.71 3.14 -11.05
C LEU A 79 -0.47 1.85 -11.87
N ASN A 80 -0.63 1.92 -13.19
CA ASN A 80 -0.38 0.77 -14.08
C ASN A 80 1.07 0.27 -13.96
N ARG A 81 2.04 1.19 -13.87
CA ARG A 81 3.44 0.82 -13.63
C ARG A 81 3.61 0.15 -12.27
N CYS A 82 2.99 0.69 -11.22
CA CYS A 82 3.02 0.10 -9.88
C CYS A 82 2.44 -1.33 -9.90
N ILE A 83 1.28 -1.54 -10.52
CA ILE A 83 0.62 -2.84 -10.62
C ILE A 83 1.51 -3.85 -11.34
N VAL A 84 2.08 -3.48 -12.49
CA VAL A 84 2.97 -4.36 -13.27
C VAL A 84 4.21 -4.74 -12.46
N THR A 85 4.83 -3.79 -11.76
CA THR A 85 5.98 -4.06 -10.88
C THR A 85 5.57 -4.96 -9.71
N CYS A 86 4.43 -4.70 -9.08
CA CYS A 86 3.90 -5.52 -7.99
C CYS A 86 3.63 -6.97 -8.44
N GLN A 87 3.02 -7.17 -9.60
CA GLN A 87 2.76 -8.52 -10.13
C GLN A 87 4.05 -9.27 -10.51
N LYS A 88 5.12 -8.54 -10.84
CA LYS A 88 6.39 -9.11 -11.28
C LYS A 88 7.32 -9.43 -10.11
N ASP A 89 7.46 -8.48 -9.18
CA ASP A 89 8.52 -8.48 -8.17
C ASP A 89 7.97 -8.38 -6.73
N GLY A 90 6.66 -8.16 -6.55
CA GLY A 90 6.04 -7.99 -5.24
C GLY A 90 5.98 -9.27 -4.42
N ARG A 91 6.01 -9.12 -3.09
CA ARG A 91 5.90 -10.22 -2.12
C ARG A 91 4.62 -10.10 -1.29
N LYS A 92 4.04 -11.23 -0.89
CA LYS A 92 2.82 -11.24 -0.03
C LYS A 92 3.03 -10.45 1.26
N GLU A 93 4.17 -10.63 1.91
CA GLU A 93 4.54 -9.91 3.14
C GLU A 93 4.58 -8.39 2.94
N GLN A 94 5.03 -7.94 1.76
CA GLN A 94 5.06 -6.53 1.40
C GLN A 94 3.64 -5.99 1.16
N ILE A 95 2.76 -6.75 0.50
CA ILE A 95 1.34 -6.40 0.38
C ILE A 95 0.69 -6.27 1.75
N GLU A 96 0.90 -7.24 2.64
CA GLU A 96 0.36 -7.22 4.00
C GLU A 96 0.90 -6.03 4.84
N CYS A 97 2.16 -5.66 4.63
CA CYS A 97 2.76 -4.49 5.24
C CYS A 97 2.08 -3.20 4.75
N ILE A 98 1.93 -3.03 3.42
CA ILE A 98 1.30 -1.84 2.83
C ILE A 98 -0.17 -1.75 3.24
N ASP A 99 -0.90 -2.87 3.28
CA ASP A 99 -2.30 -2.90 3.74
C ASP A 99 -2.45 -2.42 5.20
N LYS A 100 -1.42 -2.54 6.04
CA LYS A 100 -1.41 -2.06 7.43
C LYS A 100 -0.81 -0.67 7.62
N ALA A 101 -0.12 -0.13 6.61
CA ALA A 101 0.46 1.20 6.69
C ALA A 101 -0.63 2.27 6.88
N GLU A 102 -0.40 3.22 7.80
CA GLU A 102 -1.31 4.34 8.09
C GLU A 102 -0.83 5.65 7.45
N ASP A 103 0.44 5.71 7.07
CA ASP A 103 1.09 6.88 6.48
C ASP A 103 2.06 6.48 5.35
N ASN A 104 2.52 7.47 4.58
CA ASN A 104 3.43 7.25 3.46
C ASN A 104 4.81 6.73 3.93
N GLU A 105 5.27 7.13 5.11
CA GLU A 105 6.53 6.66 5.72
C GLU A 105 6.50 5.15 5.94
N SER A 106 5.41 4.65 6.49
CA SER A 106 5.17 3.22 6.72
C SER A 106 5.10 2.46 5.39
N VAL A 107 4.47 3.04 4.37
CA VAL A 107 4.47 2.46 3.01
C VAL A 107 5.88 2.37 2.43
N GLN A 108 6.69 3.43 2.58
CA GLN A 108 8.08 3.45 2.10
C GLN A 108 8.92 2.38 2.81
N ALA A 109 8.75 2.22 4.13
CA ALA A 109 9.41 1.17 4.90
C ALA A 109 9.05 -0.23 4.38
N CYS A 110 7.80 -0.47 3.96
CA CYS A 110 7.40 -1.74 3.35
C CYS A 110 8.11 -2.03 2.00
N PHE A 111 8.57 -1.01 1.28
CA PHE A 111 9.35 -1.19 0.05
C PHE A 111 10.83 -1.48 0.28
N GLU A 112 11.34 -1.20 1.48
CA GLU A 112 12.75 -1.44 1.87
C GLU A 112 12.98 -2.80 2.55
N MET A 113 11.91 -3.55 2.82
CA MET A 113 11.96 -4.94 3.30
C MET A 113 12.53 -5.90 2.24
#